data_AF-T1AZ16-F1
#
_entry.id   AF-T1AZ16-F1
#
_cell.length_a   1.000
_cell.length_b   1.000
_cell.length_c   1.000
_cell.angle_alpha   90.00
_cell.angle_beta   90.00
_cell.angle_gamma   90.00
#
_symmetry.space_group_name_H-M   'P 1'
#
loop_
_entity.id
_entity.type
_entity.pdbx_description
1 polymer ?
#
loop_
_entity_poly.entity_id
_entity_poly.type
_entity_poly.pdbx_seq_one_letter_code
_entity_poly.pdbx_strand_id
1 'polypeptide(L)'
;GGIGGDTVSPETIYQGVYAHGTRGLAQGLGCHLHRKHSRRRRRCRAGEPPKKTGPLGTFNLIHLRPEVASTRTEVGHFEGDLIIGARGKSAIVTLIDRASRLNLLGDLPGGYGAENVLACCIELFERVPVELR
;
A
#
# COMPACT_ATOMS: atom_id res chain seq x y z
N GLY A 1 29.28 -20.21 -29.82
CA GLY A 1 29.13 -20.56 -28.40
C GLY A 1 28.38 -19.43 -27.73
N GLY A 2 27.13 -19.68 -27.33
CA GLY A 2 26.31 -18.70 -26.62
C GLY A 2 26.57 -18.80 -25.12
N ILE A 3 26.93 -17.67 -24.52
CA ILE A 3 26.96 -17.49 -23.06
C ILE A 3 25.52 -17.67 -22.55
N GLY A 4 25.25 -18.81 -21.91
CA GLY A 4 24.02 -19.04 -21.16
C GLY A 4 24.00 -18.09 -19.97
N GLY A 5 23.21 -17.03 -20.05
CA GLY A 5 22.98 -16.15 -18.91
C GLY A 5 22.11 -16.87 -17.89
N ASP A 6 22.63 -17.07 -16.69
CA ASP A 6 21.86 -17.61 -15.57
C ASP A 6 20.61 -16.76 -15.34
N THR A 7 19.44 -17.36 -15.51
CA THR A 7 18.17 -16.71 -15.22
C THR A 7 17.88 -16.78 -13.73
N VAL A 8 17.97 -15.64 -13.06
CA VAL A 8 17.64 -15.54 -11.64
C VAL A 8 16.12 -15.48 -11.48
N SER A 9 15.54 -16.35 -10.64
CA SER A 9 14.11 -16.32 -10.34
C SER A 9 13.76 -15.16 -9.38
N PRO A 10 12.52 -14.63 -9.42
CA PRO A 10 12.07 -13.62 -8.46
C PRO A 10 12.19 -14.07 -7.00
N GLU A 11 11.95 -15.37 -6.73
CA GLU A 11 12.06 -15.94 -5.40
C GLU A 11 13.52 -15.91 -4.89
N THR A 12 14.48 -16.21 -5.75
CA THR A 12 15.91 -16.13 -5.43
C THR A 12 16.33 -14.69 -5.07
N ILE A 13 15.77 -13.69 -5.75
CA ILE A 13 16.00 -12.27 -5.43
C ILE A 13 15.45 -11.96 -4.04
N TYR A 14 14.22 -12.38 -3.72
CA TYR A 14 13.63 -12.15 -2.40
C TYR A 14 14.40 -12.85 -1.28
N GLN A 15 14.76 -14.11 -1.46
CA GLN A 15 15.58 -14.86 -0.50
C GLN A 15 16.92 -14.16 -0.25
N GLY A 16 17.59 -13.66 -1.30
CA GLY A 16 18.82 -12.88 -1.15
C GLY A 16 18.63 -11.59 -0.33
N VAL A 17 17.50 -10.88 -0.52
CA VAL A 17 17.19 -9.68 0.26
C VAL A 17 16.89 -10.01 1.74
N TYR A 18 16.16 -11.10 2.01
CA TYR A 18 15.76 -11.48 3.37
C TYR A 18 16.85 -12.23 4.16
N ALA A 19 17.77 -12.93 3.49
CA ALA A 19 18.83 -13.71 4.11
C ALA A 19 19.78 -12.88 4.99
N HIS A 20 19.87 -11.57 4.77
CA HIS A 20 20.76 -10.70 5.53
C HIS A 20 20.28 -10.35 6.95
N GLY A 21 19.07 -10.73 7.36
CA GLY A 21 18.59 -10.67 8.75
C GLY A 21 18.72 -9.31 9.46
N THR A 22 18.97 -8.23 8.71
CA THR A 22 19.37 -6.93 9.25
C THR A 22 18.24 -5.93 9.12
N ARG A 23 18.13 -5.00 10.07
CA ARG A 23 17.12 -3.92 10.07
C ARG A 23 17.30 -2.90 8.92
N GLY A 24 18.09 -3.22 7.89
CA GLY A 24 18.41 -2.37 6.76
C GLY A 24 19.28 -3.10 5.73
N LEU A 25 19.47 -2.48 4.56
CA LEU A 25 20.32 -3.03 3.50
C LEU A 25 21.80 -3.04 3.92
N ALA A 26 22.56 -4.02 3.41
CA ALA A 26 24.01 -4.03 3.54
C ALA A 26 24.63 -2.73 3.00
N GLN A 27 25.78 -2.35 3.57
CA GLN A 27 26.49 -1.14 3.17
C GLN A 27 26.79 -1.16 1.67
N GLY A 28 26.54 -0.04 0.98
CA GLY A 28 26.74 0.08 -0.47
C GLY A 28 25.51 -0.23 -1.32
N LEU A 29 24.64 -1.17 -0.92
CA LEU A 29 23.47 -1.57 -1.73
C LEU A 29 22.42 -0.47 -1.91
N GLY A 30 22.44 0.54 -1.04
CA GLY A 30 21.53 1.69 -1.13
C GLY A 30 21.58 2.37 -2.49
N CYS A 31 22.71 2.39 -3.21
CA CYS A 31 22.88 3.08 -4.48
C CYS A 31 22.06 2.51 -5.64
N HIS A 32 21.59 1.26 -5.53
CA HIS A 32 20.76 0.59 -6.53
C HIS A 32 19.26 0.81 -6.30
N LEU A 33 18.86 1.37 -5.16
CA LEU A 33 17.47 1.75 -4.93
C LEU A 33 17.07 2.94 -5.79
N HIS A 34 15.78 3.02 -6.14
CA HIS A 34 15.21 4.14 -6.89
C HIS A 34 15.56 5.52 -6.28
N ARG A 35 15.55 5.63 -4.94
CA ARG A 35 15.92 6.88 -4.24
C ARG A 35 17.36 6.90 -3.74
N LYS A 36 18.14 5.85 -4.01
CA LYS A 36 19.53 5.69 -3.60
C LYS A 36 19.83 5.82 -2.09
N HIS A 37 18.82 5.72 -1.24
CA HIS A 37 18.96 5.96 0.20
C HIS A 37 19.19 4.65 0.96
N SER A 38 20.33 4.54 1.65
CA SER A 38 20.64 3.41 2.54
C SER A 38 19.83 3.40 3.84
N ARG A 39 19.23 4.54 4.20
CA ARG A 39 18.44 4.73 5.43
C ARG A 39 17.13 5.46 5.14
N ARG A 40 16.07 5.06 5.84
CA ARG A 40 14.80 5.78 5.85
C ARG A 40 15.04 7.19 6.39
N ARG A 41 14.59 8.21 5.65
CA ARG A 41 14.57 9.61 6.14
C ARG A 41 13.68 9.68 7.39
N ARG A 42 14.19 10.25 8.49
CA ARG A 42 13.38 10.44 9.71
C ARG A 42 12.14 11.27 9.38
N ARG A 43 10.99 10.84 9.91
CA ARG A 43 9.70 11.54 9.76
C ARG A 43 9.61 12.82 10.59
N CYS A 44 10.41 12.96 11.66
CA CYS A 44 10.46 14.13 12.55
C CYS A 44 11.91 14.55 12.78
N ARG A 45 12.16 15.84 13.07
CA ARG A 45 13.51 16.32 13.42
C ARG A 45 13.97 15.70 14.75
N ALA A 46 15.28 15.62 14.97
CA ALA A 46 15.81 15.20 16.26
C ALA A 46 15.36 16.20 17.34
N GLY A 47 14.70 15.69 18.39
CA GLY A 47 14.18 16.52 19.49
C GLY A 47 12.72 16.97 19.35
N GLU A 48 12.07 16.77 18.18
CA GLU A 48 10.64 17.01 18.08
C GLU A 48 9.86 15.83 18.66
N PRO A 49 8.95 16.07 19.62
CA PRO A 49 8.02 15.04 20.04
C PRO A 49 7.16 14.65 18.83
N PRO A 50 6.92 13.35 18.60
CA PRO A 50 6.00 12.92 17.56
C PRO A 50 4.64 13.60 17.81
N LYS A 51 4.03 14.16 16.76
CA LYS A 51 2.67 14.71 16.86
C LYS A 51 1.76 13.63 17.45
N LYS A 52 1.19 13.90 18.63
CA LYS A 52 0.41 12.92 19.42
C LYS A 52 -0.85 12.43 18.69
N THR A 53 -1.34 13.20 17.74
CA THR A 53 -2.50 12.87 16.90
C THR A 53 -2.10 13.10 15.46
N GLY A 54 -2.16 12.05 14.65
CA GLY A 54 -2.06 12.18 13.20
C GLY A 54 -3.24 12.99 12.66
N PRO A 55 -3.15 13.53 11.43
CA PRO A 55 -4.23 14.31 10.81
C PRO A 55 -5.55 13.52 10.62
N LEU A 56 -5.53 12.21 10.86
CA LEU A 56 -6.67 11.30 10.70
C LEU A 56 -7.53 11.16 11.97
N GLY A 57 -7.22 11.86 13.06
CA GLY A 57 -8.00 11.79 14.30
C GLY A 57 -7.92 10.41 14.98
N THR A 58 -9.04 9.94 15.53
CA THR A 58 -9.17 8.61 16.14
C THR A 58 -9.57 7.60 15.06
N PHE A 59 -8.76 6.56 14.87
CA PHE A 59 -9.01 5.48 13.92
C PHE A 59 -8.58 4.14 14.50
N ASN A 60 -9.20 3.06 14.03
CA ASN A 60 -8.79 1.71 14.40
C ASN A 60 -7.42 1.40 13.81
N LEU A 61 -6.49 1.02 14.67
CA LEU A 61 -5.16 0.62 14.25
C LEU A 61 -5.25 -0.73 13.52
N ILE A 62 -4.41 -0.95 12.51
CA ILE A 62 -4.41 -2.18 11.69
C ILE A 62 -4.24 -3.43 12.56
N HIS A 63 -3.48 -3.34 13.65
CA HIS A 63 -3.28 -4.47 14.58
C HIS A 63 -4.50 -4.78 15.46
N LEU A 64 -5.50 -3.90 15.50
CA LEU A 64 -6.76 -4.11 16.20
C LEU A 64 -7.84 -4.74 15.30
N ARG A 65 -7.49 -5.11 14.06
CA ARG A 65 -8.43 -5.80 13.18
C ARG A 65 -8.88 -7.12 13.80
N PRO A 66 -10.15 -7.50 13.61
CA PRO A 66 -10.61 -8.82 14.00
C PRO A 66 -9.84 -9.89 13.24
N GLU A 67 -9.71 -11.07 13.85
CA GLU A 67 -8.92 -12.18 13.32
C GLU A 67 -9.39 -12.61 11.92
N VAL A 68 -10.70 -12.64 11.68
CA VAL A 68 -11.32 -12.94 10.38
C VAL A 68 -10.81 -12.03 9.25
N ALA A 69 -10.63 -10.73 9.53
CA ALA A 69 -10.06 -9.78 8.58
C ALA A 69 -8.55 -9.97 8.38
N SER A 70 -7.85 -10.46 9.41
CA SER A 70 -6.40 -10.73 9.35
C SER A 70 -6.09 -11.97 8.49
N THR A 71 -6.86 -13.03 8.71
CA THR A 71 -6.71 -14.34 8.03
C THR A 71 -7.26 -14.33 6.60
N ARG A 72 -8.03 -13.29 6.21
CA ARG A 72 -8.59 -13.13 4.86
C ARG A 72 -9.52 -14.29 4.49
N THR A 73 -10.28 -14.76 5.47
CA THR A 73 -11.17 -15.93 5.36
C THR A 73 -12.58 -15.54 4.95
N GLU A 74 -12.97 -14.29 5.18
CA GLU A 74 -14.30 -13.75 4.89
C GLU A 74 -14.25 -12.59 3.89
N VAL A 75 -15.22 -12.56 2.97
CA VAL A 75 -15.47 -11.44 2.06
C VAL A 75 -16.11 -10.28 2.82
N GLY A 76 -15.85 -9.05 2.38
CA GLY A 76 -16.41 -7.83 2.97
C GLY A 76 -15.37 -7.02 3.76
N HIS A 77 -14.12 -7.48 3.80
CA HIS A 77 -13.02 -6.78 4.43
C HIS A 77 -12.23 -6.02 3.38
N PHE A 78 -12.71 -4.82 3.04
CA PHE A 78 -12.08 -3.95 2.05
C PHE A 78 -10.93 -3.12 2.62
N GLU A 79 -9.85 -3.03 1.86
CA GLU A 79 -8.78 -2.04 2.02
C GLU A 79 -8.86 -1.05 0.86
N GLY A 80 -8.69 0.25 1.16
CA GLY A 80 -8.71 1.27 0.13
C GLY A 80 -7.51 2.19 0.18
N ASP A 81 -6.96 2.50 -1.00
CA ASP A 81 -5.93 3.51 -1.18
C ASP A 81 -6.43 4.64 -2.10
N LEU A 82 -5.92 5.85 -1.86
CA LEU A 82 -6.07 6.98 -2.77
C LEU A 82 -4.75 7.19 -3.51
N ILE A 83 -4.73 6.93 -4.81
CA ILE A 83 -3.55 7.13 -5.64
C ILE A 83 -3.69 8.48 -6.34
N ILE A 84 -2.79 9.41 -6.00
CA ILE A 84 -2.73 10.74 -6.63
C ILE A 84 -1.70 10.70 -7.75
N GLY A 85 -2.14 11.07 -8.94
CA GLY A 85 -1.33 11.14 -10.15
C GLY A 85 -0.33 12.29 -10.14
N ALA A 86 0.48 12.34 -11.21
CA ALA A 86 1.56 13.31 -11.33
C ALA A 86 1.08 14.75 -11.15
N ARG A 87 1.80 15.51 -10.32
CA ARG A 87 1.50 16.92 -10.01
C ARG A 87 0.09 17.14 -9.43
N GLY A 88 -0.55 16.11 -8.87
CA GLY A 88 -1.90 16.22 -8.30
C GLY A 88 -3.01 16.44 -9.33
N LYS A 89 -2.77 16.13 -10.61
CA LYS A 89 -3.71 16.42 -11.71
C LYS A 89 -4.79 15.36 -11.93
N SER A 90 -4.62 14.19 -11.34
CA SER A 90 -5.58 13.10 -11.40
C SER A 90 -5.53 12.33 -10.10
N ALA A 91 -6.58 11.57 -9.81
CA ALA A 91 -6.58 10.62 -8.73
C ALA A 91 -7.50 9.44 -9.06
N ILE A 92 -7.20 8.30 -8.45
CA ILE A 92 -8.08 7.13 -8.44
C ILE A 92 -8.22 6.62 -7.01
N VAL A 93 -9.41 6.13 -6.68
CA VAL A 93 -9.64 5.29 -5.51
C VAL A 93 -9.41 3.84 -5.91
N THR A 94 -8.74 3.08 -5.06
CA THR A 94 -8.72 1.62 -5.12
C THR A 94 -9.49 1.07 -3.93
N LEU A 95 -10.32 0.05 -4.13
CA LEU A 95 -10.97 -0.72 -3.07
C LEU A 95 -10.77 -2.20 -3.35
N ILE A 96 -10.11 -2.90 -2.43
CA ILE A 96 -9.74 -4.30 -2.60
C ILE A 96 -10.30 -5.12 -1.44
N ASP A 97 -11.13 -6.11 -1.75
CA ASP A 97 -11.52 -7.11 -0.76
C ASP A 97 -10.36 -8.10 -0.53
N ARG A 98 -9.96 -8.30 0.72
CA ARG A 98 -8.75 -9.06 1.05
C ARG A 98 -8.89 -10.57 0.80
N ALA A 99 -10.10 -11.11 0.91
CA ALA A 99 -10.38 -12.54 0.73
C ALA A 99 -10.55 -12.90 -0.75
N SER A 100 -11.53 -12.31 -1.42
CA SER A 100 -11.85 -12.57 -2.84
C SER A 100 -10.86 -11.96 -3.82
N ARG A 101 -10.09 -10.95 -3.39
CA ARG A 101 -9.23 -10.11 -4.25
C ARG A 101 -9.99 -9.34 -5.32
N LEU A 102 -11.31 -9.17 -5.17
CA LEU A 102 -12.07 -8.22 -5.97
C LEU A 102 -11.44 -6.83 -5.83
N ASN A 103 -11.08 -6.22 -6.95
CA ASN A 103 -10.48 -4.89 -7.00
C ASN A 103 -11.39 -3.96 -7.79
N LEU A 104 -11.81 -2.88 -7.14
CA LEU A 104 -12.64 -1.83 -7.71
C LEU A 104 -11.81 -0.56 -7.83
N LEU A 105 -11.86 0.04 -9.01
CA LEU A 105 -11.15 1.27 -9.33
C LEU A 105 -12.16 2.33 -9.75
N GLY A 106 -12.03 3.53 -9.19
CA GLY A 106 -12.84 4.68 -9.57
C GLY A 106 -11.95 5.90 -9.81
N ASP A 107 -12.13 6.56 -10.94
CA ASP A 107 -11.46 7.81 -11.25
C ASP A 107 -12.17 9.01 -10.60
N LEU A 108 -11.40 10.06 -10.29
CA LEU A 108 -11.88 11.24 -9.58
C LEU A 108 -11.70 12.50 -10.44
N PRO A 109 -12.51 12.68 -11.51
CA PRO A 109 -12.38 13.83 -12.41
C PRO A 109 -12.71 15.17 -11.71
N GLY A 110 -13.57 15.15 -10.69
CA GLY A 110 -13.88 16.32 -9.85
C GLY A 110 -12.79 16.67 -8.82
N GLY A 111 -11.69 15.91 -8.75
CA GLY A 111 -10.63 16.06 -7.75
C GLY A 111 -10.80 15.12 -6.56
N TYR A 112 -9.77 15.03 -5.72
CA TYR A 112 -9.62 14.04 -4.64
C TYR A 112 -9.98 14.57 -3.24
N GLY A 113 -10.89 15.56 -3.16
CA GLY A 113 -11.48 15.99 -1.90
C GLY A 113 -12.32 14.89 -1.26
N ALA A 114 -12.54 14.99 0.06
CA ALA A 114 -13.24 13.95 0.84
C ALA A 114 -14.64 13.63 0.28
N GLU A 115 -15.39 14.64 -0.17
CA GLU A 115 -16.73 14.50 -0.74
C GLU A 115 -16.72 13.67 -2.03
N ASN A 116 -15.82 13.98 -2.96
CA ASN A 116 -15.69 13.24 -4.22
C ASN A 116 -15.19 11.82 -3.99
N VAL A 117 -14.26 11.62 -3.05
CA VAL A 117 -13.78 10.29 -2.68
C VAL A 117 -14.93 9.47 -2.08
N LEU A 118 -15.73 10.04 -1.20
CA LEU A 118 -16.89 9.37 -0.61
C LEU A 118 -17.91 8.98 -1.69
N ALA A 119 -18.28 9.92 -2.58
CA ALA A 119 -19.21 9.65 -3.67
C ALA A 119 -18.72 8.51 -4.57
N CYS A 120 -17.45 8.55 -4.96
CA CYS A 120 -16.81 7.48 -5.73
C CYS A 120 -16.86 6.13 -5.00
N CYS A 121 -16.54 6.09 -3.70
CA CYS A 121 -16.62 4.86 -2.91
C CYS A 121 -18.04 4.27 -2.90
N ILE A 122 -19.08 5.09 -2.75
CA ILE A 122 -20.48 4.64 -2.77
C ILE A 122 -20.78 3.98 -4.12
N GLU A 123 -20.48 4.65 -5.23
CA GLU A 123 -20.69 4.09 -6.58
C GLU A 123 -19.91 2.79 -6.81
N LEU A 124 -18.70 2.65 -6.25
CA LEU A 124 -17.93 1.42 -6.34
C LEU A 124 -18.58 0.29 -5.54
N PHE A 125 -19.03 0.55 -4.31
CA PHE A 125 -19.70 -0.46 -3.49
C PHE A 125 -21.02 -0.94 -4.10
N GLU A 126 -21.73 -0.09 -4.84
CA GLU A 126 -22.90 -0.50 -5.62
C GLU A 126 -22.57 -1.52 -6.72
N ARG A 127 -21.32 -1.58 -7.19
CA ARG A 127 -20.85 -2.57 -8.18
C ARG A 127 -20.42 -3.89 -7.57
N VAL A 128 -20.33 -3.99 -6.23
CA VAL A 128 -20.02 -5.26 -5.57
C VAL A 128 -21.16 -6.25 -5.84
N PRO A 129 -20.87 -7.45 -6.39
CA PRO A 129 -21.87 -8.49 -6.62
C PRO A 129 -22.61 -8.85 -5.33
N VAL A 130 -23.89 -9.22 -5.44
CA VAL A 130 -24.72 -9.54 -4.27
C VAL A 130 -24.15 -10.73 -3.49
N GLU A 131 -23.48 -11.65 -4.18
CA GLU A 131 -22.83 -12.82 -3.58
C GLU A 131 -21.61 -12.44 -2.71
N LEU A 132 -21.12 -11.20 -2.84
CA LEU A 132 -19.97 -10.64 -2.12
C LEU A 132 -20.34 -9.45 -1.22
N ARG A 133 -21.63 -9.12 -1.10
CA ARG A 133 -22.15 -8.12 -0.15
C ARG A 133 -22.53 -8.78 1.17
#